data_AF-A0A2I1DPG0-F1
#
_entry.id   AF-A0A2I1DPG0-F1
#
_cell.length_a   1.000
_cell.length_b   1.000
_cell.length_c   1.000
_cell.angle_alpha   90.00
_cell.angle_beta   90.00
_cell.angle_gamma   90.00
#
_symmetry.space_group_name_H-M   'P 1'
#
loop_
_entity.id
_entity.type
_entity.pdbx_description
1 polymer ?
#
loop_
_entity_poly.entity_id
_entity_poly.type
_entity_poly.pdbx_seq_one_letter_code
_entity_poly.pdbx_strand_id
1 'polypeptide(L)'
;MSPDRKILTIEEFADDRQIQKTSSRAPVPAGSDPNMTEYLRTQLDRTIAALGEIDETLELHGRILDTYQPKSNEKIGLFWERSERRLNNALQPRMVRWLMRQFSGQYRWFYTFLPLKALSRKAKSKGGWGLGVEQTRESLNRIQDLIEHRRLILHQWVGLSRSLSHAENYISDLERERASLREAIPKGPFYEQSLKYNRPLE
;
A
#
# COMPACT_ATOMS: atom_id res chain seq x y z
N MET A 1 -23.45 21.01 -11.21
CA MET A 1 -22.74 19.75 -10.89
C MET A 1 -22.28 19.84 -9.44
N SER A 2 -23.01 19.20 -8.52
CA SER A 2 -22.67 19.17 -7.09
C SER A 2 -21.59 18.12 -6.85
N PRO A 3 -20.48 18.44 -6.15
CA PRO A 3 -19.55 17.43 -5.72
C PRO A 3 -20.17 16.61 -4.58
N ASP A 4 -20.09 15.30 -4.70
CA ASP A 4 -20.59 14.31 -3.73
C ASP A 4 -20.12 14.63 -2.30
N ARG A 5 -21.06 15.03 -1.45
CA ARG A 5 -20.84 15.24 -0.01
C ARG A 5 -21.16 13.93 0.71
N LYS A 6 -20.15 13.12 0.99
CA LYS A 6 -20.30 11.96 1.88
C LYS A 6 -20.38 12.44 3.34
N ILE A 7 -21.50 12.14 4.00
CA ILE A 7 -21.67 12.26 5.45
C ILE A 7 -21.25 10.90 6.01
N LEU A 8 -20.23 10.86 6.86
CA LEU A 8 -19.85 9.64 7.59
C LEU A 8 -19.82 9.94 9.08
N THR A 9 -20.63 9.17 9.81
CA THR A 9 -20.56 8.98 11.26
C THR A 9 -19.26 8.24 11.59
N ILE A 10 -18.56 8.74 12.60
CA ILE A 10 -17.30 8.19 13.09
C ILE A 10 -17.62 6.90 13.83
N GLU A 11 -17.64 5.76 13.15
CA GLU A 11 -17.53 4.41 13.73
C GLU A 11 -17.50 3.37 12.58
N GLU A 12 -16.37 3.27 11.90
CA GLU A 12 -16.00 2.06 11.15
C GLU A 12 -14.54 1.74 11.48
N PHE A 13 -14.33 1.24 12.70
CA PHE A 13 -13.09 0.55 13.02
C PHE A 13 -12.96 -0.67 12.10
N ALA A 14 -11.77 -0.86 11.55
CA ALA A 14 -11.46 -1.97 10.67
C ALA A 14 -11.84 -3.30 11.32
N ASP A 15 -12.51 -4.17 10.57
CA ASP A 15 -12.84 -5.53 10.99
C ASP A 15 -11.52 -6.33 11.07
N ASP A 16 -10.95 -6.44 12.27
CA ASP A 16 -9.70 -7.15 12.59
C ASP A 16 -9.67 -8.60 12.08
N ARG A 17 -10.83 -9.17 11.75
CA ARG A 17 -10.98 -10.54 11.21
C ARG A 17 -10.47 -10.70 9.78
N GLN A 18 -10.32 -9.62 8.99
CA GLN A 18 -9.74 -9.73 7.63
C GLN A 18 -8.21 -9.79 7.62
N ILE A 19 -7.54 -9.31 8.67
CA ILE A 19 -6.07 -9.23 8.74
C ILE A 19 -5.46 -10.62 8.98
N GLN A 20 -6.18 -11.55 9.63
CA GLN A 20 -5.66 -12.89 9.94
C GLN A 20 -5.54 -13.84 8.75
N LYS A 21 -6.09 -13.52 7.56
CA LYS A 21 -6.06 -14.42 6.38
C LYS A 21 -4.87 -14.23 5.44
N THR A 22 -3.96 -13.28 5.66
CA THR A 22 -2.94 -12.89 4.66
C THR A 22 -1.54 -13.47 4.88
N SER A 23 -1.28 -14.26 5.93
CA SER A 23 0.08 -14.74 6.25
C SER A 23 0.48 -16.07 5.61
N SER A 24 -0.39 -16.75 4.86
CA SER A 24 -0.01 -18.01 4.20
C SER A 24 0.87 -17.74 2.97
N ARG A 25 2.19 -17.88 3.11
CA ARG A 25 3.13 -17.87 1.98
C ARG A 25 2.84 -19.09 1.08
N ALA A 26 2.88 -18.88 -0.24
CA ALA A 26 2.78 -19.99 -1.18
C ALA A 26 3.95 -20.99 -0.99
N PRO A 27 3.72 -22.30 -1.12
CA PRO A 27 4.79 -23.29 -1.04
C PRO A 27 5.80 -23.06 -2.17
N VAL A 28 7.10 -23.15 -1.84
CA VAL A 28 8.19 -23.05 -2.83
C VAL A 28 8.32 -24.39 -3.57
N PRO A 29 8.26 -24.43 -4.92
CA PRO A 29 8.41 -25.66 -5.68
C PRO A 29 9.76 -26.35 -5.43
N ALA A 30 9.76 -27.69 -5.43
CA ALA A 30 10.99 -28.47 -5.36
C ALA A 30 11.92 -28.15 -6.54
N GLY A 31 13.21 -27.92 -6.26
CA GLY A 31 14.21 -27.55 -7.26
C GLY A 31 14.31 -26.04 -7.55
N SER A 32 13.61 -25.19 -6.79
CA SER A 32 13.80 -23.73 -6.87
C SER A 32 15.18 -23.33 -6.36
N ASP A 33 15.81 -22.32 -6.98
CA ASP A 33 17.08 -21.76 -6.50
C ASP A 33 16.88 -21.11 -5.12
N PRO A 34 17.57 -21.58 -4.06
CA PRO A 34 17.41 -21.06 -2.72
C PRO A 34 17.85 -19.60 -2.61
N ASN A 35 18.92 -19.20 -3.30
CA ASN A 35 19.45 -17.83 -3.24
C ASN A 35 18.48 -16.84 -3.89
N MET A 36 17.92 -17.21 -5.05
CA MET A 36 16.90 -16.39 -5.72
C MET A 36 15.64 -16.24 -4.85
N THR A 37 15.20 -17.33 -4.23
CA THR A 37 14.02 -17.33 -3.34
C THR A 37 14.25 -16.43 -2.13
N GLU A 38 15.42 -16.49 -1.50
CA GLU A 38 15.79 -15.64 -0.37
C GLU A 38 15.91 -14.16 -0.78
N TYR A 39 16.49 -13.88 -1.93
CA TYR A 39 16.57 -12.52 -2.47
C TYR A 39 15.17 -11.90 -2.63
N LEU A 40 14.22 -12.61 -3.26
CA LEU A 40 12.85 -12.12 -3.46
C LEU A 40 12.12 -11.89 -2.14
N ARG A 41 12.28 -12.80 -1.17
CA ARG A 41 11.72 -12.64 0.19
C ARG A 41 12.28 -11.40 0.88
N THR A 42 13.59 -11.20 0.79
CA THR A 42 14.26 -10.03 1.37
C THR A 42 13.72 -8.72 0.78
N GLN A 43 13.48 -8.66 -0.53
CA GLN A 43 12.91 -7.46 -1.16
C GLN A 43 11.45 -7.21 -0.75
N LEU A 44 10.65 -8.27 -0.61
CA LEU A 44 9.28 -8.16 -0.10
C LEU A 44 9.27 -7.60 1.33
N ASP A 45 10.07 -8.20 2.23
CA ASP A 45 10.12 -7.81 3.64
C ASP A 45 10.62 -6.36 3.79
N ARG A 46 11.64 -5.95 3.01
CA ARG A 46 12.12 -4.55 2.96
C ARG A 46 11.05 -3.58 2.47
N THR A 47 10.26 -3.96 1.48
CA THR A 47 9.19 -3.11 0.93
C THR A 47 8.07 -2.92 1.96
N ILE A 48 7.68 -4.00 2.65
CA ILE A 48 6.68 -3.94 3.71
C ILE A 48 7.17 -3.05 4.86
N ALA A 49 8.41 -3.24 5.32
CA ALA A 49 9.01 -2.43 6.36
C ALA A 49 9.05 -0.94 5.97
N ALA A 50 9.49 -0.61 4.74
CA ALA A 50 9.53 0.76 4.26
C ALA A 50 8.15 1.42 4.21
N LEU A 51 7.11 0.69 3.81
CA LEU A 51 5.73 1.19 3.84
C LEU A 51 5.25 1.42 5.28
N GLY A 52 5.57 0.51 6.21
CA GLY A 52 5.26 0.65 7.64
C GLY A 52 5.89 1.91 8.25
N GLU A 53 7.19 2.11 8.03
CA GLU A 53 7.92 3.30 8.51
C GLU A 53 7.31 4.61 7.97
N ILE A 54 6.91 4.63 6.69
CA ILE A 54 6.23 5.79 6.11
C ILE A 54 4.87 6.02 6.79
N ASP A 55 4.07 4.97 6.98
CA ASP A 55 2.73 5.08 7.55
C ASP A 55 2.80 5.52 9.04
N GLU A 56 3.75 5.00 9.82
CA GLU A 56 4.01 5.44 11.19
C GLU A 56 4.49 6.90 11.26
N THR A 57 5.38 7.29 10.36
CA THR A 57 5.88 8.67 10.30
C THR A 57 4.77 9.65 9.91
N LEU A 58 3.87 9.25 9.00
CA LEU A 58 2.68 10.03 8.63
C LEU A 58 1.75 10.25 9.82
N GLU A 59 1.51 9.22 10.63
CA GLU A 59 0.72 9.31 11.85
C GLU A 59 1.30 10.33 12.85
N LEU A 60 2.63 10.31 13.06
CA LEU A 60 3.30 11.27 13.93
C LEU A 60 3.11 12.71 13.44
N HIS A 61 3.31 12.98 12.15
CA HIS A 61 3.05 14.30 11.60
C HIS A 61 1.57 14.68 11.64
N GLY A 62 0.66 13.72 11.50
CA GLY A 62 -0.77 13.92 11.72
C GLY A 62 -1.06 14.45 13.13
N ARG A 63 -0.43 13.86 14.15
CA ARG A 63 -0.54 14.32 15.55
C ARG A 63 0.08 15.71 15.77
N ILE A 64 1.18 16.02 15.09
CA ILE A 64 1.78 17.37 15.12
C ILE A 64 0.79 18.38 14.54
N LEU A 65 0.22 18.14 13.35
CA LEU A 65 -0.80 19.00 12.78
C LEU A 65 -1.98 19.19 13.74
N ASP A 66 -2.36 18.15 14.44
CA ASP A 66 -3.43 18.19 15.42
C ASP A 66 -3.11 19.04 16.64
N THR A 67 -1.85 19.06 17.08
CA THR A 67 -1.38 19.76 18.28
C THR A 67 -1.13 21.24 18.02
N TYR A 68 -0.52 21.58 16.88
CA TYR A 68 -0.03 22.93 16.58
C TYR A 68 -1.02 23.81 15.81
N GLN A 69 -2.25 23.33 15.60
CA GLN A 69 -3.33 24.10 14.97
C GLN A 69 -4.51 24.29 15.94
N PRO A 70 -5.14 25.49 15.96
CA PRO A 70 -6.40 25.71 16.65
C PRO A 70 -7.47 24.68 16.27
N LYS A 71 -8.25 24.21 17.26
CA LYS A 71 -9.40 23.30 17.05
C LYS A 71 -10.62 24.07 16.53
N SER A 72 -10.47 24.72 15.37
CA SER A 72 -11.48 25.58 14.78
C SER A 72 -11.64 25.33 13.27
N ASN A 73 -12.58 26.04 12.66
CA ASN A 73 -12.91 25.92 11.25
C ASN A 73 -11.66 26.08 10.35
N GLU A 74 -11.59 25.25 9.32
CA GLU A 74 -10.50 25.16 8.33
C GLU A 74 -9.17 24.56 8.82
N LYS A 75 -9.16 23.86 9.95
CA LYS A 75 -8.00 23.06 10.37
C LYS A 75 -7.61 22.04 9.30
N ILE A 76 -6.32 21.90 9.05
CA ILE A 76 -5.80 20.88 8.13
C ILE A 76 -5.45 19.62 8.93
N GLY A 77 -5.75 18.45 8.38
CA GLY A 77 -5.41 17.18 9.01
C GLY A 77 -5.12 16.07 8.01
N LEU A 78 -4.55 14.98 8.52
CA LEU A 78 -4.38 13.73 7.81
C LEU A 78 -5.64 12.87 8.00
N PHE A 79 -6.09 12.22 6.93
CA PHE A 79 -7.26 11.33 6.92
C PHE A 79 -6.93 10.07 6.13
N TRP A 80 -7.26 8.90 6.69
CA TRP A 80 -7.07 7.62 6.02
C TRP A 80 -8.35 7.20 5.32
N GLU A 81 -8.34 7.26 4.00
CA GLU A 81 -9.47 6.88 3.16
C GLU A 81 -9.28 5.46 2.63
N ARG A 82 -10.33 4.63 2.68
CA ARG A 82 -10.31 3.32 2.00
C ARG A 82 -10.28 3.55 0.49
N SER A 83 -9.28 2.98 -0.17
CA SER A 83 -9.18 3.02 -1.62
C SER A 83 -10.31 2.21 -2.25
N GLU A 84 -11.20 2.86 -3.00
CA GLU A 84 -12.25 2.15 -3.73
C GLU A 84 -11.61 1.26 -4.82
N ARG A 85 -11.76 -0.07 -4.69
CA ARG A 85 -11.36 -1.13 -5.65
C ARG A 85 -9.87 -1.35 -5.89
N ARG A 86 -9.02 -0.33 -5.76
CA ARG A 86 -7.56 -0.46 -5.97
C ARG A 86 -6.88 -0.89 -4.68
N LEU A 87 -5.97 -1.87 -4.75
CA LEU A 87 -5.20 -2.38 -3.61
C LEU A 87 -6.06 -3.05 -2.51
N ASN A 88 -7.09 -3.83 -2.87
CA ASN A 88 -7.91 -4.58 -1.92
C ASN A 88 -8.49 -3.74 -0.76
N ASN A 89 -9.03 -2.56 -1.07
CA ASN A 89 -9.58 -1.62 -0.08
C ASN A 89 -8.58 -1.11 0.97
N ALA A 90 -7.27 -1.19 0.68
CA ALA A 90 -6.25 -0.65 1.56
C ALA A 90 -6.46 0.85 1.86
N LEU A 91 -6.09 1.25 3.07
CA LEU A 91 -6.13 2.64 3.51
C LEU A 91 -5.08 3.48 2.78
N GLN A 92 -5.49 4.70 2.39
CA GLN A 92 -4.65 5.69 1.74
C GLN A 92 -4.66 7.00 2.50
N PRO A 93 -3.48 7.58 2.77
CA PRO A 93 -3.39 8.87 3.43
C PRO A 93 -3.85 9.99 2.48
N ARG A 94 -4.71 10.87 2.98
CA ARG A 94 -5.22 12.05 2.30
C ARG A 94 -5.12 13.25 3.21
N MET A 95 -4.73 14.38 2.62
CA MET A 95 -4.83 15.66 3.33
C MET A 95 -6.22 16.23 3.19
N VAL A 96 -6.76 16.70 4.30
CA VAL A 96 -8.11 17.27 4.36
C VAL A 96 -8.10 18.62 5.06
N ARG A 97 -9.09 19.44 4.71
CA ARG A 97 -9.48 20.63 5.47
C ARG A 97 -10.79 20.34 6.18
N TRP A 98 -10.76 20.41 7.50
CA TRP A 98 -11.93 20.28 8.36
C TRP A 98 -12.74 21.56 8.36
N LEU A 99 -14.04 21.46 8.17
CA LEU A 99 -14.98 22.56 8.12
C LEU A 99 -16.07 22.32 9.16
N MET A 100 -16.38 23.31 9.98
CA MET A 100 -17.51 23.27 10.89
C MET A 100 -18.71 23.94 10.22
N ARG A 101 -19.81 23.20 10.02
CA ARG A 101 -21.04 23.74 9.40
C ARG A 101 -22.25 23.37 10.23
N GLN A 102 -23.24 24.27 10.24
CA GLN A 102 -24.55 23.99 10.80
C GLN A 102 -25.32 23.10 9.84
N PHE A 103 -25.83 21.97 10.34
CA PHE A 103 -26.64 21.03 9.59
C PHE A 103 -27.74 20.50 10.50
N SER A 104 -29.00 20.65 10.09
CA SER A 104 -30.19 20.26 10.88
C SER A 104 -30.17 20.79 12.32
N GLY A 105 -29.82 22.07 12.51
CA GLY A 105 -29.81 22.72 13.83
C GLY A 105 -28.59 22.41 14.71
N GLN A 106 -27.68 21.53 14.31
CA GLN A 106 -26.45 21.20 15.06
C GLN A 106 -25.19 21.54 14.27
N TYR A 107 -24.11 21.89 14.96
CA TYR A 107 -22.79 22.01 14.34
C TYR A 107 -22.16 20.64 14.13
N ARG A 108 -21.73 20.36 12.90
CA ARG A 108 -21.04 19.12 12.53
C ARG A 108 -19.74 19.43 11.82
N TRP A 109 -18.75 18.55 12.01
CA TRP A 109 -17.52 18.57 11.25
C TRP A 109 -17.73 17.90 9.90
N PHE A 110 -17.24 18.55 8.86
CA PHE A 110 -17.14 18.06 7.50
C PHE A 110 -15.69 18.17 7.08
N TYR A 111 -15.31 17.50 6.00
CA TYR A 111 -13.99 17.68 5.42
C TYR A 111 -14.06 17.86 3.91
N THR A 112 -13.05 18.53 3.37
CA THR A 112 -12.79 18.58 1.93
C THR A 112 -11.36 18.17 1.68
N PHE A 113 -11.13 17.33 0.67
CA PHE A 113 -9.78 16.95 0.27
C PHE A 113 -8.97 18.14 -0.19
N LEU A 114 -7.70 18.16 0.21
CA LEU A 114 -6.72 19.12 -0.23
C LEU A 114 -5.81 18.48 -1.27
N PRO A 115 -5.50 19.19 -2.37
CA PRO A 115 -4.48 18.73 -3.29
C PRO A 115 -3.13 18.73 -2.58
N LEU A 116 -2.30 17.72 -2.88
CA LEU A 116 -0.95 17.59 -2.31
C LEU A 116 0.00 18.70 -2.78
N LYS A 117 -0.26 19.33 -3.92
CA LYS A 117 0.62 20.37 -4.46
C LYS A 117 0.71 21.58 -3.52
N ALA A 118 1.94 21.91 -3.13
CA ALA A 118 2.29 23.07 -2.31
C ALA A 118 1.50 23.11 -0.98
N LEU A 119 1.44 21.98 -0.27
CA LEU A 119 0.67 21.83 0.96
C LEU A 119 1.11 22.81 2.06
N SER A 120 2.40 23.03 2.25
CA SER A 120 2.92 23.98 3.26
C SER A 120 2.41 25.40 3.08
N ARG A 121 2.16 25.84 1.84
CA ARG A 121 1.58 27.17 1.58
C ARG A 121 0.13 27.31 2.06
N LYS A 122 -0.53 26.20 2.40
CA LYS A 122 -1.88 26.18 2.94
C LYS A 122 -1.92 26.39 4.46
N ALA A 123 -0.76 26.38 5.15
CA ALA A 123 -0.68 26.70 6.56
C ALA A 123 -1.08 28.17 6.81
N LYS A 124 -2.04 28.37 7.71
CA LYS A 124 -2.49 29.70 8.11
C LYS A 124 -1.50 30.32 9.08
N SER A 125 -1.24 31.62 8.92
CA SER A 125 -0.29 32.37 9.76
C SER A 125 -0.92 33.49 10.60
N LYS A 126 -2.22 33.77 10.42
CA LYS A 126 -2.89 34.91 11.07
C LYS A 126 -3.66 34.49 12.33
N GLY A 127 -3.72 35.38 13.32
CA GLY A 127 -4.43 35.14 14.59
C GLY A 127 -3.82 33.96 15.36
N GLY A 128 -4.65 33.18 16.07
CA GLY A 128 -4.20 32.02 16.83
C GLY A 128 -3.49 30.92 16.02
N TRP A 129 -3.59 30.96 14.69
CA TRP A 129 -2.87 30.03 13.80
C TRP A 129 -1.36 30.31 13.72
N GLY A 130 -0.94 31.56 13.97
CA GLY A 130 0.47 31.95 13.89
C GLY A 130 1.35 31.25 14.93
N LEU A 131 0.79 30.79 16.04
CA LEU A 131 1.54 30.19 17.15
C LEU A 131 2.22 28.86 16.79
N GLY A 132 1.69 28.11 15.83
CA GLY A 132 2.22 26.81 15.40
C GLY A 132 2.47 26.73 13.89
N VAL A 133 2.57 27.88 13.21
CA VAL A 133 2.62 27.94 11.75
C VAL A 133 3.86 27.26 11.17
N GLU A 134 5.02 27.40 11.81
CA GLU A 134 6.28 26.82 11.31
C GLU A 134 6.25 25.29 11.42
N GLN A 135 5.88 24.74 12.57
CA GLN A 135 5.71 23.28 12.76
C GLN A 135 4.65 22.71 11.83
N THR A 136 3.57 23.47 11.60
CA THR A 136 2.52 23.10 10.64
C THR A 136 3.07 23.06 9.22
N ARG A 137 3.82 24.07 8.78
CA ARG A 137 4.44 24.12 7.43
C ARG A 137 5.41 22.98 7.21
N GLU A 138 6.28 22.73 8.19
CA GLU A 138 7.25 21.65 8.15
C GLU A 138 6.55 20.29 8.04
N SER A 139 5.56 20.03 8.91
CA SER A 139 4.79 18.79 8.86
C SER A 139 4.02 18.62 7.56
N LEU A 140 3.45 19.69 7.01
CA LEU A 140 2.75 19.64 5.73
C LEU A 140 3.70 19.33 4.56
N ASN A 141 4.91 19.89 4.55
CA ASN A 141 5.93 19.53 3.58
C ASN A 141 6.31 18.05 3.72
N ARG A 142 6.61 17.60 4.94
CA ARG A 142 7.05 16.24 5.17
C ARG A 142 5.97 15.21 4.83
N ILE A 143 4.71 15.50 5.19
CA ILE A 143 3.57 14.66 4.79
C ILE A 143 3.43 14.61 3.27
N GLN A 144 3.60 15.74 2.56
CA GLN A 144 3.55 15.74 1.09
C GLN A 144 4.56 14.75 0.51
N ASP A 145 5.82 14.84 0.93
CA ASP A 145 6.91 13.98 0.47
C ASP A 145 6.64 12.49 0.80
N LEU A 146 6.19 12.21 2.03
CA LEU A 146 5.88 10.85 2.47
C LEU A 146 4.73 10.22 1.68
N ILE A 147 3.66 10.97 1.41
CA ILE A 147 2.53 10.49 0.58
C ILE A 147 3.01 10.22 -0.86
N GLU A 148 3.86 11.09 -1.41
CA GLU A 148 4.44 10.91 -2.74
C GLU A 148 5.35 9.68 -2.81
N HIS A 149 6.23 9.48 -1.83
CA HIS A 149 7.08 8.30 -1.72
C HIS A 149 6.26 7.01 -1.57
N ARG A 150 5.26 7.00 -0.68
CA ARG A 150 4.34 5.87 -0.53
C ARG A 150 3.67 5.53 -1.85
N ARG A 151 3.19 6.54 -2.58
CA ARG A 151 2.54 6.37 -3.88
C ARG A 151 3.52 5.80 -4.92
N LEU A 152 4.78 6.19 -4.91
CA LEU A 152 5.80 5.67 -5.80
C LEU A 152 6.05 4.18 -5.56
N ILE A 153 6.25 3.77 -4.30
CA ILE A 153 6.46 2.37 -3.91
C ILE A 153 5.25 1.53 -4.36
N LEU A 154 4.03 1.98 -4.04
CA LEU A 154 2.81 1.28 -4.44
C LEU A 154 2.65 1.20 -5.96
N HIS A 155 3.03 2.24 -6.70
CA HIS A 155 2.98 2.21 -8.16
C HIS A 155 3.95 1.18 -8.75
N GLN A 156 5.18 1.14 -8.24
CA GLN A 156 6.17 0.14 -8.63
C GLN A 156 5.69 -1.28 -8.32
N TRP A 157 5.09 -1.48 -7.13
CA TRP A 157 4.52 -2.76 -6.73
C TRP A 157 3.36 -3.20 -7.62
N VAL A 158 2.46 -2.28 -7.98
CA VAL A 158 1.37 -2.55 -8.94
C VAL A 158 1.93 -2.92 -10.31
N GLY A 159 3.01 -2.28 -10.75
CA GLY A 159 3.71 -2.64 -11.98
C GLY A 159 4.25 -4.06 -11.93
N LEU A 160 4.99 -4.39 -10.87
CA LEU A 160 5.54 -5.74 -10.65
C LEU A 160 4.42 -6.80 -10.60
N SER A 161 3.36 -6.54 -9.85
CA SER A 161 2.22 -7.45 -9.74
C SER A 161 1.58 -7.73 -11.11
N ARG A 162 1.42 -6.72 -11.96
CA ARG A 162 0.89 -6.93 -13.33
C ARG A 162 1.82 -7.79 -14.18
N SER A 163 3.13 -7.55 -14.11
CA SER A 163 4.12 -8.37 -14.83
C SER A 163 4.13 -9.82 -14.35
N LEU A 164 4.02 -10.05 -13.03
CA LEU A 164 3.93 -11.38 -12.45
C LEU A 164 2.64 -12.10 -12.84
N SER A 165 1.49 -11.43 -12.79
CA SER A 165 0.22 -12.03 -13.25
C SER A 165 0.22 -12.36 -14.74
N HIS A 166 0.97 -11.63 -15.57
CA HIS A 166 1.17 -12.01 -16.95
C HIS A 166 2.03 -13.28 -17.07
N ALA A 167 3.10 -13.39 -16.29
CA ALA A 167 3.95 -14.58 -16.22
C ALA A 167 3.19 -15.81 -15.70
N GLU A 168 2.25 -15.64 -14.77
CA GLU A 168 1.38 -16.72 -14.26
C GLU A 168 0.58 -17.42 -15.37
N ASN A 169 0.16 -16.68 -16.41
CA ASN A 169 -0.54 -17.29 -17.54
C ASN A 169 0.34 -18.30 -18.30
N TYR A 170 1.66 -18.07 -18.35
CA TYR A 170 2.61 -18.99 -18.98
C TYR A 170 2.88 -20.24 -18.13
N ILE A 171 2.59 -20.21 -16.82
CA ILE A 171 2.81 -21.37 -15.93
C ILE A 171 1.94 -22.56 -16.34
N SER A 172 0.72 -22.30 -16.78
CA SER A 172 -0.19 -23.36 -17.25
C SER A 172 0.36 -24.10 -18.47
N ASP A 173 1.05 -23.41 -19.37
CA ASP A 173 1.68 -24.01 -20.54
C ASP A 173 2.91 -24.85 -20.13
N LEU A 174 3.71 -24.35 -19.19
CA LEU A 174 4.86 -25.09 -18.62
C LEU A 174 4.43 -26.33 -17.84
N GLU A 175 3.25 -26.34 -17.21
CA GLU A 175 2.70 -27.53 -16.56
C GLU A 175 2.31 -28.60 -17.59
N ARG A 176 1.64 -28.20 -18.68
CA ARG A 176 1.30 -29.10 -19.78
C ARG A 176 2.54 -29.66 -20.47
N GLU A 177 3.54 -28.81 -20.72
CA GLU A 177 4.81 -29.24 -21.29
C GLU A 177 5.52 -30.25 -20.36
N ARG A 178 5.63 -29.96 -19.06
CA ARG A 178 6.22 -30.89 -18.09
C ARG A 178 5.47 -32.22 -18.02
N ALA A 179 4.14 -32.21 -18.11
CA ALA A 179 3.34 -33.44 -18.16
C ALA A 179 3.65 -34.26 -19.42
N SER A 180 3.67 -33.61 -20.59
CA SER A 180 4.02 -34.23 -21.88
C SER A 180 5.43 -34.82 -21.86
N LEU A 181 6.42 -34.07 -21.36
CA LEU A 181 7.80 -34.53 -21.25
C LEU A 181 7.92 -35.72 -20.28
N ARG A 182 7.26 -35.68 -19.12
CA ARG A 182 7.24 -36.81 -18.18
C ARG A 182 6.65 -38.08 -18.78
N GLU A 183 5.68 -37.95 -19.69
CA GLU A 183 5.11 -39.09 -20.42
C GLU A 183 6.03 -39.59 -21.56
N ALA A 184 6.73 -38.68 -22.24
CA ALA A 184 7.58 -39.00 -23.38
C ALA A 184 8.95 -39.57 -22.98
N ILE A 185 9.54 -39.11 -21.88
CA ILE A 185 10.89 -39.49 -21.44
C ILE A 185 11.07 -41.02 -21.33
N PRO A 186 10.16 -41.79 -20.69
CA PRO A 186 10.29 -43.24 -20.61
C PRO A 186 10.22 -43.97 -21.95
N LYS A 187 9.63 -43.34 -22.98
CA LYS A 187 9.48 -43.90 -24.33
C LYS A 187 10.69 -43.61 -25.23
N GLY A 188 11.70 -42.90 -24.72
CA GLY A 188 12.88 -42.51 -25.49
C GLY A 188 13.81 -43.70 -25.79
N PRO A 189 14.45 -43.74 -26.98
CA PRO A 189 15.24 -44.90 -27.44
C PRO A 189 16.47 -45.20 -26.57
N PHE A 190 16.95 -44.21 -25.81
CA PHE A 190 18.12 -44.35 -24.92
C PHE A 190 17.76 -44.23 -23.43
N TYR A 191 16.48 -44.29 -23.07
CA TYR A 191 16.05 -44.11 -21.68
C TYR A 191 16.63 -45.17 -20.73
N GLU A 192 16.62 -46.44 -21.11
CA GLU A 192 17.22 -47.50 -20.30
C GLU A 192 18.74 -47.36 -20.17
N GLN A 193 19.41 -46.91 -21.24
CA GLN A 193 20.85 -46.63 -21.19
C GLN A 193 21.16 -45.44 -20.28
N SER A 194 20.36 -44.37 -20.32
CA SER A 194 20.57 -43.19 -19.48
C SER A 194 20.37 -43.50 -17.99
N LEU A 195 19.37 -44.33 -17.63
CA LEU A 195 19.20 -44.80 -16.26
C LEU A 195 20.40 -45.61 -15.75
N LYS A 196 21.04 -46.39 -16.64
CA LYS A 196 22.20 -47.23 -16.31
C LYS A 196 23.47 -46.42 -16.10
N TYR A 197 23.70 -45.37 -16.90
CA TYR A 197 24.97 -44.65 -16.94
C TYR A 197 24.95 -43.25 -16.32
N ASN A 198 23.78 -42.61 -16.19
CA ASN A 198 23.63 -41.24 -15.67
C ASN A 198 22.86 -41.23 -14.34
N ARG A 199 23.26 -42.06 -13.38
CA ARG A 199 22.69 -41.95 -12.03
C ARG A 199 22.96 -40.55 -11.47
N PRO A 200 21.99 -39.92 -10.79
CA PRO A 200 22.27 -38.67 -10.08
C PRO A 200 23.40 -38.95 -9.08
N LEU A 201 24.40 -38.07 -9.05
CA LEU A 201 25.40 -38.04 -7.99
C LEU A 201 24.65 -37.97 -6.65
N GLU A 202 24.84 -38.97 -5.80
CA GLU A 202 24.39 -38.96 -4.39
C GLU A 202 25.06 -37.82 -3.62
#